data_AF-A0A0N8KKE2-F1
#
_entry.id   AF-A0A0N8KKE2-F1
#
_cell.length_a   1.000
_cell.length_b   1.000
_cell.length_c   1.000
_cell.angle_alpha   90.00
_cell.angle_beta   90.00
_cell.angle_gamma   90.00
#
_symmetry.space_group_name_H-M   'P 1'
#
loop_
_entity.id
_entity.type
_entity.pdbx_description
1 polymer ?
#
loop_
_entity_poly.entity_id
_entity_poly.type
_entity_poly.pdbx_seq_one_letter_code
_entity_poly.pdbx_strand_id
1 'polypeptide(L)'
;MPKPPRLPQGMPSAQQVLDFIQSSDIPAGKREIAKAFGLKGQEKIKLKALLKDMAEEGLIDGRKSAFHRMGGVPKVTTLKIVAIEDGDLIAEPDNWDPEAPGNAPRLTIREPRPKP
;
A
#
# COMPACT_ATOMS: atom_id res chain seq x y z
N MET A 1 4.00 15.75 18.77
CA MET A 1 4.05 14.62 17.82
C MET A 1 4.42 13.36 18.60
N PRO A 2 3.58 12.31 18.65
CA PRO A 2 3.98 11.07 19.30
C PRO A 2 5.16 10.48 18.52
N LYS A 3 6.20 10.08 19.26
CA LYS A 3 7.41 9.48 18.71
C LYS A 3 7.00 8.19 17.99
N PRO A 4 7.37 7.97 16.72
CA PRO A 4 7.00 6.73 16.05
C PRO A 4 7.50 5.55 16.89
N PRO A 5 6.72 4.46 16.98
CA PRO A 5 7.11 3.28 17.74
C PRO A 5 8.52 2.86 17.32
N ARG A 6 9.37 2.52 18.30
CA ARG A 6 10.75 2.11 18.03
C ARG A 6 10.70 0.78 17.30
N LEU A 7 10.81 0.81 15.97
CA LEU A 7 10.97 -0.38 15.17
C LEU A 7 12.30 -1.05 15.57
N PRO A 8 12.33 -2.39 15.65
CA PRO A 8 13.57 -3.11 15.88
C PRO A 8 14.58 -2.74 14.79
N GLN A 9 15.82 -2.46 15.17
CA GLN A 9 16.87 -2.14 14.20
C GLN A 9 17.47 -3.42 13.61
N GLY A 10 17.76 -3.39 12.31
CA GLY A 10 18.27 -4.53 11.56
C GLY A 10 17.27 -5.06 10.55
N MET A 11 17.61 -6.19 9.92
CA MET A 11 16.83 -6.77 8.83
C MET A 11 15.39 -7.08 9.27
N PRO A 12 14.36 -6.49 8.64
CA PRO A 12 12.98 -6.75 9.01
C PRO A 12 12.49 -8.11 8.54
N SER A 13 11.50 -8.67 9.23
CA SER A 13 10.69 -9.78 8.71
C SER A 13 9.63 -9.28 7.72
N ALA A 14 9.06 -10.18 6.93
CA ALA A 14 7.95 -9.86 6.01
C ALA A 14 6.77 -9.21 6.76
N GLN A 15 6.42 -9.73 7.94
CA GLN A 15 5.34 -9.17 8.76
C GLN A 15 5.66 -7.73 9.21
N GLN A 16 6.89 -7.47 9.67
CA GLN A 16 7.30 -6.13 10.08
C GLN A 16 7.29 -5.13 8.92
N VAL A 17 7.61 -5.59 7.70
CA VAL A 17 7.48 -4.78 6.48
C VAL A 17 6.00 -4.45 6.21
N LEU A 18 5.09 -5.42 6.32
CA LEU A 18 3.66 -5.20 6.13
C LEU A 18 3.08 -4.23 7.18
N ASP A 19 3.45 -4.39 8.44
CA ASP A 19 3.00 -3.52 9.54
C ASP A 19 3.52 -2.08 9.34
N PHE A 20 4.75 -1.94 8.84
CA PHE A 20 5.32 -0.63 8.49
C PHE A 20 4.59 0.04 7.32
N ILE A 21 4.29 -0.73 6.26
CA ILE A 21 3.53 -0.22 5.12
C ILE A 21 2.12 0.24 5.56
N GLN A 22 1.46 -0.51 6.44
CA GLN A 22 0.12 -0.20 6.94
C GLN A 22 0.08 1.03 7.86
N SER A 23 1.11 1.20 8.69
CA SER A 23 1.18 2.31 9.64
C SER A 23 1.73 3.61 9.03
N SER A 24 2.15 3.58 7.77
CA SER A 24 2.74 4.74 7.10
C SER A 24 1.68 5.56 6.37
N ASP A 25 1.52 6.83 6.76
CA ASP A 25 0.64 7.80 6.09
C ASP A 25 1.16 8.21 4.68
N ILE A 26 2.42 7.89 4.39
CA ILE A 26 3.12 8.24 3.14
C ILE A 26 3.50 6.92 2.44
N PRO A 27 3.52 6.88 1.09
CA PRO A 27 3.96 5.70 0.35
C PRO A 27 5.30 5.15 0.86
N ALA A 28 5.27 3.91 1.37
CA ALA A 28 6.43 3.24 1.92
C ALA A 28 7.23 2.56 0.80
N GLY A 29 8.26 3.25 0.30
CA GLY A 29 9.23 2.69 -0.63
C GLY A 29 10.35 1.94 0.07
N LYS A 30 11.18 1.24 -0.71
CA LYS A 30 12.39 0.54 -0.20
C LYS A 30 13.29 1.46 0.64
N ARG A 31 13.38 2.74 0.27
CA ARG A 31 14.26 3.72 0.94
C ARG A 31 13.73 4.07 2.33
N GLU A 32 12.42 4.26 2.44
CA GLU A 32 11.71 4.59 3.66
C GLU A 32 11.78 3.40 4.64
N ILE A 33 11.54 2.18 4.15
CA ILE A 33 11.69 0.95 4.92
C ILE A 33 13.15 0.80 5.40
N ALA A 34 14.14 0.94 4.52
CA ALA A 34 15.54 0.86 4.91
C ALA A 34 15.93 1.89 5.99
N LYS A 35 15.38 3.11 5.92
CA LYS A 35 15.63 4.17 6.91
C LYS A 35 14.96 3.85 8.25
N ALA A 36 13.73 3.34 8.22
CA ALA A 36 12.96 3.01 9.41
C ALA A 36 13.61 1.88 10.23
N PHE A 37 14.17 0.89 9.56
CA PHE A 37 14.86 -0.26 10.18
C PHE A 37 16.38 -0.03 10.36
N GLY A 38 16.91 1.14 9.98
CA GLY A 38 18.32 1.49 10.20
C GLY A 38 19.33 0.74 9.31
N LEU A 39 18.90 0.22 8.16
CA LEU A 39 19.70 -0.66 7.30
C LEU A 39 20.84 0.06 6.57
N LYS A 40 22.02 -0.56 6.52
CA LYS A 40 23.23 -0.02 5.88
C LYS A 40 23.77 -0.94 4.79
N GLY A 41 24.39 -0.34 3.76
CA GLY A 41 25.18 -1.04 2.74
C GLY A 41 24.53 -2.32 2.20
N GLN A 42 25.12 -3.47 2.55
CA GLN A 42 24.69 -4.80 2.10
C GLN A 42 23.29 -5.21 2.57
N GLU A 43 22.82 -4.72 3.72
CA GLU A 43 21.48 -5.03 4.23
C GLU A 43 20.38 -4.50 3.31
N LYS A 44 20.65 -3.42 2.57
CA LYS A 44 19.72 -2.90 1.55
C LYS A 44 19.55 -3.83 0.36
N ILE A 45 20.55 -4.66 0.07
CA ILE A 45 20.48 -5.69 -0.98
C ILE A 45 19.60 -6.83 -0.50
N LYS A 46 19.77 -7.27 0.75
CA LYS A 46 18.91 -8.28 1.37
C LYS A 46 17.46 -7.80 1.46
N LEU A 47 17.23 -6.53 1.82
CA LEU A 47 15.90 -5.94 1.79
C LEU A 47 15.28 -5.97 0.39
N LYS A 48 16.07 -5.70 -0.66
CA LYS A 48 15.57 -5.80 -2.05
C LYS A 48 15.11 -7.22 -2.39
N ALA A 49 15.86 -8.24 -1.96
CA ALA A 49 15.48 -9.64 -2.18
C ALA A 49 14.18 -9.97 -1.43
N LEU A 50 14.09 -9.65 -0.13
CA LEU A 50 12.87 -9.85 0.65
C LEU A 50 11.64 -9.20 0.02
N LEU A 51 11.75 -7.94 -0.42
CA LEU A 51 10.64 -7.22 -1.06
C LEU A 51 10.24 -7.83 -2.41
N LYS A 52 11.20 -8.45 -3.13
CA LYS A 52 10.92 -9.17 -4.38
C LYS A 52 10.13 -10.43 -4.08
N ASP A 53 10.59 -11.23 -3.11
CA ASP A 53 9.95 -12.48 -2.73
C ASP A 53 8.52 -12.20 -2.21
N MET A 54 8.34 -11.16 -1.39
CA MET A 54 7.01 -10.72 -0.93
C MET A 54 6.10 -10.26 -2.08
N ALA A 55 6.64 -9.66 -3.14
CA ALA A 55 5.86 -9.26 -4.31
C ALA A 55 5.47 -10.48 -5.16
N GLU A 56 6.38 -11.44 -5.33
CA GLU A 56 6.12 -12.70 -6.03
C GLU A 56 5.09 -13.56 -5.29
N GLU A 57 5.07 -13.52 -3.96
CA GLU A 57 4.05 -14.14 -3.12
C GLU A 57 2.72 -13.36 -3.09
N GLY A 58 2.63 -12.19 -3.74
CA GLY A 58 1.41 -11.37 -3.75
C GLY A 58 1.08 -10.71 -2.40
N LEU A 59 2.07 -10.49 -1.53
CA LEU A 59 1.88 -9.79 -0.26
C LEU A 59 1.92 -8.26 -0.44
N ILE A 60 2.69 -7.79 -1.43
CA ILE A 60 2.87 -6.36 -1.73
C ILE A 60 2.89 -6.10 -3.23
N ASP A 61 2.47 -4.90 -3.64
CA ASP A 61 2.59 -4.44 -5.03
C ASP A 61 4.08 -4.32 -5.43
N GLY A 62 4.50 -5.03 -6.47
CA GLY A 62 5.88 -5.03 -6.99
C GLY A 62 6.34 -3.71 -7.63
N ARG A 63 5.50 -2.67 -7.67
CA ARG A 63 5.88 -1.35 -8.19
C ARG A 63 7.02 -0.74 -7.37
N LYS A 64 8.09 -0.35 -8.10
CA LYS A 64 9.35 0.17 -7.54
C LYS A 64 9.23 1.43 -6.68
N SER A 65 8.09 2.13 -6.72
CA SER A 65 7.89 3.44 -6.09
C SER A 65 7.17 3.40 -4.74
N ALA A 66 6.30 2.41 -4.51
CA ALA A 66 5.52 2.30 -3.28
C ALA A 66 4.93 0.90 -3.13
N PHE A 67 5.20 0.25 -2.01
CA PHE A 67 4.57 -1.02 -1.67
C PHE A 67 3.24 -0.74 -0.98
N HIS A 68 2.17 -1.36 -1.48
CA HIS A 68 0.86 -1.41 -0.83
C HIS A 68 0.51 -2.87 -0.59
N ARG A 69 -0.23 -3.18 0.48
CA ARG A 69 -0.79 -4.52 0.67
C ARG A 69 -1.69 -4.83 -0.53
N MET A 70 -1.54 -6.01 -1.13
CA MET A 70 -2.38 -6.44 -2.25
C MET A 70 -3.86 -6.44 -1.82
N GLY A 71 -4.72 -5.83 -2.65
CA GLY A 71 -6.17 -5.73 -2.42
C GLY A 71 -6.71 -4.35 -2.00
N GLY A 72 -5.86 -3.33 -1.92
CA GLY A 72 -6.29 -1.93 -1.74
C GLY A 72 -6.51 -1.19 -3.07
N VAL A 73 -7.37 -0.16 -3.08
CA VAL A 73 -7.49 0.74 -4.23
C VAL A 73 -6.21 1.58 -4.36
N PRO A 74 -5.59 1.67 -5.55
CA PRO A 74 -4.40 2.51 -5.75
C PRO A 74 -4.66 3.97 -5.35
N LYS A 75 -3.64 4.66 -4.83
CA LYS A 75 -3.75 6.07 -4.40
C LYS A 75 -4.28 7.00 -5.50
N VAL A 76 -3.97 6.69 -6.75
CA VAL A 76 -4.54 7.36 -7.92
C VAL A 76 -4.99 6.26 -8.86
N THR A 77 -6.29 6.21 -9.13
CA THR A 77 -6.88 5.32 -10.12
C THR A 77 -8.09 5.99 -10.74
N THR A 78 -8.47 5.57 -11.95
CA THR A 78 -9.71 5.98 -12.58
C THR A 78 -10.84 5.10 -12.05
N LEU A 79 -11.98 5.71 -11.75
CA LEU A 79 -13.18 5.01 -11.29
C LEU A 79 -14.26 5.09 -12.36
N LYS A 80 -14.98 3.99 -12.55
CA LYS A 80 -16.19 3.91 -13.38
C LYS A 80 -17.41 3.83 -12.47
N ILE A 81 -18.39 4.70 -12.69
CA ILE A 81 -19.68 4.62 -11.97
C ILE A 81 -20.46 3.42 -12.52
N VAL A 82 -20.82 2.51 -11.64
CA VAL A 82 -21.50 1.24 -11.98
C VAL A 82 -22.94 1.19 -11.48
N ALA A 83 -23.29 1.97 -10.46
CA ALA A 83 -24.65 2.03 -9.93
C ALA A 83 -24.93 3.35 -9.21
N ILE A 84 -26.22 3.59 -8.97
CA ILE A 84 -26.73 4.58 -8.05
C ILE A 84 -27.60 3.82 -7.05
N GLU A 85 -27.23 3.86 -5.78
CA GLU A 85 -27.91 3.13 -4.70
C GLU A 85 -28.29 4.15 -3.61
N ASP A 86 -29.57 4.27 -3.29
CA ASP A 86 -30.09 5.21 -2.28
C ASP A 86 -29.63 6.68 -2.46
N GLY A 87 -29.40 7.10 -3.71
CA GLY A 87 -28.92 8.43 -4.06
C GLY A 87 -27.40 8.59 -3.99
N ASP A 88 -26.68 7.59 -3.51
CA ASP A 88 -25.23 7.53 -3.52
C ASP A 88 -24.69 6.93 -4.83
N LEU A 89 -23.62 7.52 -5.36
CA LEU A 89 -22.93 7.01 -6.54
C LEU A 89 -21.98 5.89 -6.13
N ILE A 90 -22.14 4.71 -6.73
CA ILE A 90 -21.26 3.56 -6.53
C ILE A 90 -20.34 3.42 -7.74
N ALA A 91 -19.03 3.36 -7.47
CA ALA A 91 -18.00 3.22 -8.49
C ALA A 91 -17.06 2.05 -8.20
N GLU A 92 -16.47 1.51 -9.26
CA GLU A 92 -15.44 0.48 -9.19
C GLU A 92 -14.18 0.97 -9.94
N PRO A 93 -12.97 0.53 -9.55
CA PRO A 93 -11.75 0.82 -10.32
C PRO A 93 -11.87 0.39 -11.79
N ASP A 94 -11.58 1.31 -12.70
CA ASP A 94 -11.63 1.05 -14.15
C ASP A 94 -10.53 0.08 -14.60
N ASN A 95 -9.41 0.09 -13.88
CA ASN A 95 -8.32 -0.86 -14.06
C ASN A 95 -8.08 -1.61 -12.75
N TRP A 96 -8.74 -2.77 -12.61
CA TRP A 96 -8.51 -3.71 -11.53
C TRP A 96 -7.60 -4.83 -12.01
N ASP A 97 -6.61 -5.18 -11.18
CA ASP A 97 -5.66 -6.24 -11.50
C ASP A 97 -6.39 -7.61 -11.52
N PRO A 98 -6.39 -8.34 -12.65
CA PRO A 98 -7.03 -9.66 -12.73
C PRO A 98 -6.40 -10.68 -11.77
N GLU A 99 -5.16 -10.47 -11.34
CA GLU A 99 -4.46 -11.33 -10.38
C GLU A 99 -4.67 -10.88 -8.92
N ALA A 100 -5.33 -9.74 -8.69
CA ALA A 100 -5.65 -9.31 -7.34
C ALA A 100 -6.67 -10.28 -6.69
N PRO A 101 -6.51 -10.59 -5.39
CA PRO A 101 -7.44 -11.45 -4.68
C PRO A 101 -8.81 -10.77 -4.56
N GLY A 102 -9.81 -11.33 -5.24
CA GLY A 102 -11.21 -10.93 -5.15
C GLY A 102 -11.67 -9.94 -6.24
N ASN A 103 -12.95 -9.58 -6.16
CA ASN A 103 -13.55 -8.64 -7.09
C ASN A 103 -13.08 -7.21 -6.81
N ALA A 104 -13.14 -6.36 -7.84
CA ALA A 104 -12.90 -4.94 -7.70
C ALA A 104 -13.79 -4.35 -6.57
N PRO A 105 -13.22 -3.55 -5.65
CA PRO A 105 -13.98 -3.01 -4.54
C PRO A 105 -15.01 -2.00 -5.05
N ARG A 106 -16.22 -2.08 -4.51
CA ARG A 106 -17.26 -1.06 -4.69
C ARG A 106 -17.01 0.10 -3.75
N LEU A 107 -16.96 1.30 -4.31
CA LEU A 107 -16.64 2.55 -3.61
C LEU A 107 -17.82 3.51 -3.71
N THR A 108 -18.25 4.03 -2.58
CA THR A 108 -19.23 5.13 -2.54
C THR A 108 -18.53 6.47 -2.78
N ILE A 109 -18.93 7.20 -3.81
CA ILE A 109 -18.41 8.53 -4.10
C ILE A 109 -19.11 9.56 -3.22
N ARG A 110 -18.32 10.31 -2.47
CA ARG A 110 -18.81 11.45 -1.68
C ARG A 110 -18.10 12.70 -2.13
N GLU A 111 -18.86 13.73 -2.46
CA GLU A 111 -18.29 15.04 -2.73
C GLU A 111 -17.63 15.58 -1.46
N PRO A 112 -16.40 16.10 -1.54
CA PRO A 112 -15.79 16.77 -0.40
C PRO A 112 -16.67 17.97 -0.04
N ARG A 113 -17.17 17.98 1.20
CA ARG A 113 -17.87 19.15 1.71
C ARG A 113 -16.95 20.37 1.59
N PRO A 114 -17.43 21.51 1.05
CA PRO A 114 -16.62 22.71 0.98
C PRO A 114 -16.15 23.07 2.38
N LYS A 115 -14.85 23.33 2.54
CA LYS A 115 -14.33 23.88 3.79
C LYS A 115 -14.91 25.29 3.97
N PRO A 116 -15.45 25.64 5.15
CA PRO A 116 -15.87 27.00 5.45
C PRO A 116 -14.67 27.96 5.45
#